data_AF-A0A5C7LHQ6-F1
#
_entry.id   AF-A0A5C7LHQ6-F1
#
_cell.length_a   1.000
_cell.length_b   1.000
_cell.length_c   1.000
_cell.angle_alpha   90.00
_cell.angle_beta   90.00
_cell.angle_gamma   90.00
#
_symmetry.space_group_name_H-M   'P 1'
#
loop_
_entity.id
_entity.type
_entity.pdbx_description
1 polymer ?
#
loop_
_entity_poly.entity_id
_entity_poly.type
_entity_poly.pdbx_seq_one_letter_code
_entity_poly.pdbx_strand_id
1 'polypeptide(L)'
;MTLEQLNAELSDAIVNFHDYHSRMALMKNYYQNSVFYAPKSGQVQASDDLRSNLLKVFADKNIHYTSGEPIIKVPGTPEDRVNANIREKILYAVRRKSNTALLRRKWARDATILSVAVAETVWDAKKRCASVRRYDPRHCYWQLSNDNDGRVVAFWAVFPITLDECQRMYDGATPTSNGGIPQTIFQNDSLRHIDGKEWFLQAIRWDGETKQAWVGDVVVEPEHNHGFDEIPIDLCMPFDELNDNSQGSFYLEPLLSPQAELNHVVKQRSNIVDRMANPVVWGRNIVTRGFDDLKQNMGKTGGGFVGLGRQGELGLLQVNDVQMLDKHEDRIIQQMMRLSGFGAATFGESVGANTSGDALGMYFTPTQRLIEDQNIAWTAFDQSINAKILQAYWKNMTYSEQLTLDGYAPGGTLMSIDENGQRKYESGAYSVTFNKQVIGGNYNNVVLPRNITPKDELQEKRWALEAVAQGVISRTTAYEIFDFLSPEDELALLTQEKSEPVLNPDGTQKILQSAQQAATAQAPTAAPVAPESVVPSGA
;
A
#
# COMPACT_ATOMS: atom_id res chain seq x y z
N MET A 1 -36.52 3.76 -8.78
CA MET A 1 -36.09 4.09 -10.17
C MET A 1 -36.40 2.92 -11.10
N THR A 2 -36.75 3.13 -12.38
CA THR A 2 -36.91 1.99 -13.32
C THR A 2 -35.55 1.47 -13.79
N LEU A 3 -35.47 0.20 -14.22
CA LEU A 3 -34.21 -0.38 -14.73
C LEU A 3 -33.66 0.40 -15.94
N GLU A 4 -34.54 0.88 -16.82
CA GLU A 4 -34.16 1.70 -17.98
C GLU A 4 -33.49 3.01 -17.56
N GLN A 5 -33.99 3.67 -16.53
CA GLN A 5 -33.41 4.90 -15.99
C GLN A 5 -32.03 4.65 -15.37
N LEU A 6 -31.89 3.56 -14.60
CA LEU A 6 -30.60 3.16 -14.00
C LEU A 6 -29.54 2.86 -15.07
N ASN A 7 -29.93 2.17 -16.14
CA ASN A 7 -29.03 1.86 -17.24
C ASN A 7 -28.66 3.09 -18.08
N ALA A 8 -29.58 4.06 -18.23
CA ALA A 8 -29.29 5.33 -18.90
C ALA A 8 -28.26 6.15 -18.09
N GLU A 9 -28.50 6.32 -16.78
CA GLU A 9 -27.58 7.02 -15.87
C GLU A 9 -26.19 6.37 -15.85
N LEU A 10 -26.14 5.04 -15.76
CA LEU A 10 -24.88 4.29 -15.82
C LEU A 10 -24.17 4.46 -17.17
N SER A 11 -24.92 4.50 -18.29
CA SER A 11 -24.35 4.70 -19.62
C SER A 11 -23.69 6.06 -19.76
N ASP A 12 -24.31 7.12 -19.22
CA ASP A 12 -23.74 8.47 -19.20
C ASP A 12 -22.45 8.51 -18.36
N ALA A 13 -22.46 7.86 -17.18
CA ALA A 13 -21.27 7.74 -16.35
C ALA A 13 -20.13 6.99 -17.07
N ILE A 14 -20.43 5.93 -17.82
CA ILE A 14 -19.44 5.18 -18.60
C ILE A 14 -18.82 6.04 -19.70
N VAL A 15 -19.63 6.85 -20.40
CA VAL A 15 -19.13 7.75 -21.45
C VAL A 15 -18.16 8.79 -20.86
N ASN A 16 -18.50 9.38 -19.72
CA ASN A 16 -17.63 10.37 -19.05
C ASN A 16 -16.30 9.78 -18.58
N PHE A 17 -16.26 8.49 -18.24
CA PHE A 17 -15.06 7.79 -17.77
C PHE A 17 -14.28 7.09 -18.89
N HIS A 18 -14.73 7.15 -20.16
CA HIS A 18 -14.13 6.38 -21.25
C HIS A 18 -12.64 6.68 -21.44
N ASP A 19 -12.28 7.95 -21.52
CA ASP A 19 -10.88 8.37 -21.72
C ASP A 19 -10.01 8.04 -20.50
N TYR A 20 -10.57 8.21 -19.31
CA TYR A 20 -9.87 7.95 -18.05
C TYR A 20 -9.58 6.44 -17.86
N HIS A 21 -10.56 5.58 -18.11
CA HIS A 21 -10.37 4.12 -18.08
C HIS A 21 -9.45 3.63 -19.20
N SER A 22 -9.49 4.27 -20.37
CA SER A 22 -8.54 3.99 -21.46
C SER A 22 -7.10 4.31 -21.04
N ARG A 23 -6.88 5.44 -20.36
CA ARG A 23 -5.58 5.79 -19.76
C ARG A 23 -5.16 4.79 -18.68
N MET A 24 -6.06 4.38 -17.79
CA MET A 24 -5.78 3.33 -16.79
C MET A 24 -5.28 2.02 -17.42
N ALA A 25 -5.95 1.57 -18.49
CA ALA A 25 -5.56 0.34 -19.20
C ALA A 25 -4.18 0.48 -19.85
N LEU A 26 -3.89 1.65 -20.41
CA LEU A 26 -2.61 1.97 -21.02
C LEU A 26 -1.46 2.08 -19.99
N MET A 27 -1.68 2.72 -18.84
CA MET A 27 -0.68 2.76 -17.75
C MET A 27 -0.39 1.37 -17.18
N LYS A 28 -1.42 0.53 -17.04
CA LYS A 28 -1.25 -0.87 -16.66
C LYS A 28 -0.40 -1.63 -17.68
N ASN A 29 -0.61 -1.41 -18.97
CA ASN A 29 0.19 -2.03 -20.03
C ASN A 29 1.66 -1.61 -19.92
N TYR A 30 1.94 -0.31 -19.77
CA TYR A 30 3.31 0.18 -19.60
C TYR A 30 4.01 -0.34 -18.34
N TYR A 31 3.27 -0.50 -17.24
CA TYR A 31 3.78 -1.18 -16.06
C TYR A 31 4.18 -2.64 -16.34
N GLN A 32 3.49 -3.34 -17.24
CA GLN A 32 3.77 -4.75 -17.56
C GLN A 32 4.85 -4.92 -18.64
N ASN A 33 4.75 -4.19 -19.75
CA ASN A 33 5.47 -4.49 -21.00
C ASN A 33 6.48 -3.40 -21.43
N SER A 34 6.76 -2.40 -20.58
CA SER A 34 7.62 -1.25 -20.90
C SER A 34 7.05 -0.34 -22.02
N VAL A 35 7.69 0.80 -22.28
CA VAL A 35 7.20 1.83 -23.23
C VAL A 35 8.11 1.92 -24.44
N PHE A 36 7.54 1.99 -25.63
CA PHE A 36 8.27 2.29 -26.86
C PHE A 36 7.65 3.47 -27.60
N TYR A 37 8.47 4.20 -28.34
CA TYR A 37 7.95 5.05 -29.40
C TYR A 37 7.19 4.21 -30.42
N ALA A 38 6.09 4.76 -30.93
CA ALA A 38 5.37 4.16 -32.03
C ALA A 38 6.36 3.88 -33.19
N PRO A 39 6.35 2.66 -33.77
CA PRO A 39 7.26 2.33 -34.86
C PRO A 39 6.99 3.28 -36.03
N LYS A 40 8.06 3.84 -36.61
CA LYS A 40 7.94 4.60 -37.86
C LYS A 40 7.53 3.65 -38.99
N SER A 41 6.81 4.14 -39.99
CA SER A 41 6.38 3.35 -41.15
C SER A 41 7.55 2.54 -41.73
N GLY A 42 7.38 1.21 -41.82
CA GLY A 42 8.39 0.27 -42.30
C GLY A 42 9.38 -0.27 -41.27
N GLN A 43 9.31 0.14 -39.99
CA GLN A 43 10.08 -0.48 -38.91
C GLN A 43 9.32 -1.68 -38.33
N VAL A 44 10.04 -2.79 -38.13
CA VAL A 44 9.51 -3.94 -37.38
C VAL A 44 9.23 -3.49 -35.95
N GLN A 45 8.00 -3.73 -35.49
CA GLN A 45 7.60 -3.50 -34.10
C GLN A 45 8.61 -4.21 -33.21
N ALA A 46 9.23 -3.48 -32.27
CA ALA A 46 10.12 -4.12 -31.31
C ALA A 46 9.31 -5.20 -30.60
N SER A 47 9.84 -6.42 -30.49
CA SER A 47 9.21 -7.46 -29.68
C SER A 47 8.94 -6.88 -28.30
N ASP A 48 7.75 -7.11 -27.74
CA ASP A 48 7.26 -6.63 -26.43
C ASP A 48 8.12 -7.08 -25.21
N ASP A 49 9.33 -7.57 -25.46
CA ASP A 49 10.15 -8.36 -24.55
C ASP A 49 11.58 -7.78 -24.41
N LEU A 50 11.73 -6.45 -24.35
CA LEU A 50 12.96 -5.86 -23.82
C LEU A 50 12.89 -5.83 -22.29
N ARG A 51 13.93 -6.40 -21.67
CA ARG A 51 13.99 -6.76 -20.24
C ARG A 51 14.10 -5.57 -19.27
N SER A 52 14.33 -4.33 -19.75
CA SER A 52 14.52 -3.15 -18.90
C SER A 52 13.25 -2.31 -18.77
N ASN A 53 12.43 -2.64 -17.79
CA ASN A 53 11.26 -1.84 -17.42
C ASN A 53 11.53 -1.10 -16.09
N LEU A 54 12.09 0.12 -16.17
CA LEU A 54 12.34 0.92 -14.97
C LEU A 54 11.05 1.53 -14.39
N LEU A 55 10.02 1.73 -15.21
CA LEU A 55 8.70 2.18 -14.72
C LEU A 55 8.15 1.23 -13.66
N LYS A 56 8.27 -0.08 -13.88
CA LYS A 56 7.89 -1.09 -12.90
C LYS A 56 8.68 -0.93 -11.60
N VAL A 57 9.99 -0.68 -11.68
CA VAL A 57 10.86 -0.51 -10.51
C VAL A 57 10.46 0.73 -9.70
N PHE A 58 10.25 1.87 -10.36
CA PHE A 58 9.81 3.09 -9.70
C PHE A 58 8.41 2.95 -9.09
N ALA A 59 7.46 2.34 -9.81
CA ALA A 59 6.13 2.07 -9.28
C ALA A 59 6.16 1.11 -8.09
N ASP A 60 6.91 0.00 -8.17
CA ASP A 60 7.02 -0.98 -7.08
C ASP A 60 7.64 -0.35 -5.82
N LYS A 61 8.59 0.60 -5.98
CA LYS A 61 9.13 1.39 -4.87
C LYS A 61 8.09 2.32 -4.26
N ASN A 62 7.33 3.05 -5.08
CA ASN A 62 6.26 3.91 -4.57
C ASN A 62 5.20 3.11 -3.81
N ILE A 63 4.80 1.96 -4.36
CA ILE A 63 3.91 1.02 -3.70
C ILE A 63 4.51 0.56 -2.37
N HIS A 64 5.80 0.23 -2.31
CA HIS A 64 6.45 -0.20 -1.08
C HIS A 64 6.33 0.86 0.02
N TYR A 65 6.70 2.11 -0.26
CA TYR A 65 6.65 3.19 0.73
C TYR A 65 5.24 3.59 1.16
N THR A 66 4.24 3.45 0.29
CA THR A 66 2.83 3.79 0.61
C THR A 66 2.00 2.62 1.16
N SER A 67 2.50 1.39 1.03
CA SER A 67 1.80 0.16 1.44
C SER A 67 1.92 -0.18 2.94
N GLY A 68 2.74 0.55 3.69
CA GLY A 68 2.88 0.33 5.13
C GLY A 68 1.55 0.53 5.86
N GLU A 69 1.19 -0.39 6.75
CA GLU A 69 0.00 -0.22 7.58
C GLU A 69 0.24 0.94 8.57
N PRO A 70 -0.64 1.96 8.57
CA PRO A 70 -0.46 3.12 9.43
C PRO A 70 -0.87 2.80 10.87
N ILE A 71 -0.34 3.59 11.80
CA ILE A 71 -0.72 3.52 13.21
C ILE A 71 -2.01 4.31 13.38
N ILE A 72 -3.00 3.72 14.05
CA ILE A 72 -4.30 4.33 14.29
C ILE A 72 -4.39 4.66 15.76
N LYS A 73 -4.75 5.90 16.08
CA LYS A 73 -4.96 6.37 17.44
C LYS A 73 -6.32 7.02 17.56
N VAL A 74 -7.02 6.76 18.65
CA VAL A 74 -8.29 7.42 18.96
C VAL A 74 -8.05 8.45 20.06
N PRO A 75 -8.17 9.77 19.78
CA PRO A 75 -8.00 10.78 20.81
C PRO A 75 -9.13 10.70 21.84
N GLY A 76 -8.77 10.73 23.12
CA GLY A 76 -9.70 10.70 24.25
C GLY A 76 -9.32 11.70 25.33
N THR A 77 -10.31 12.25 26.04
CA THR A 77 -10.08 13.00 27.27
C THR A 77 -9.67 12.02 28.41
N PRO A 78 -9.08 12.50 29.52
CA PRO A 78 -8.67 11.62 30.62
C PRO A 78 -9.80 10.72 31.14
N GLU A 79 -11.04 11.21 31.14
CA GLU A 79 -12.25 10.49 31.56
C GLU A 79 -12.71 9.44 30.54
N ASP A 80 -12.43 9.66 29.24
CA ASP A 80 -12.86 8.80 28.12
C ASP A 80 -11.74 7.85 27.62
N ARG A 81 -10.58 7.85 28.28
CA ARG A 81 -9.40 7.10 27.84
C ARG A 81 -9.67 5.60 27.67
N VAL A 82 -10.45 5.01 28.56
CA VAL A 82 -10.82 3.58 28.49
C VAL A 82 -11.68 3.30 27.26
N ASN A 83 -12.67 4.14 26.98
CA ASN A 83 -13.52 3.98 25.79
C ASN A 83 -12.75 4.26 24.50
N ALA A 84 -11.84 5.24 24.49
CA ALA A 84 -10.95 5.51 23.36
C ALA A 84 -10.07 4.29 23.04
N ASN A 85 -9.50 3.64 24.06
CA ASN A 85 -8.74 2.40 23.89
C ASN A 85 -9.63 1.27 23.30
N ILE A 86 -10.85 1.09 23.80
CA ILE A 86 -11.78 0.09 23.24
C ILE A 86 -12.11 0.41 21.77
N ARG A 87 -12.37 1.67 21.43
CA ARG A 87 -12.61 2.10 20.03
C ARG A 87 -11.42 1.79 19.13
N GLU A 88 -10.21 2.05 19.60
CA GLU A 88 -8.97 1.70 18.90
C GLU A 88 -8.85 0.18 18.68
N LYS A 89 -9.13 -0.63 19.71
CA LYS A 89 -9.16 -2.10 19.60
C LYS A 89 -10.21 -2.60 18.60
N ILE A 90 -11.38 -1.96 18.52
CA ILE A 90 -12.42 -2.28 17.50
C ILE A 90 -11.87 -2.02 16.09
N LEU A 91 -11.20 -0.89 15.86
CA LEU A 91 -10.62 -0.55 14.57
C LEU A 91 -9.55 -1.57 14.15
N TYR A 92 -8.62 -1.91 15.04
CA TYR A 92 -7.61 -2.93 14.76
C TYR A 92 -8.23 -4.32 14.50
N ALA A 93 -9.28 -4.70 15.25
CA ALA A 93 -9.97 -5.96 15.05
C ALA A 93 -10.63 -6.05 13.65
N VAL A 94 -11.31 -4.99 13.21
CA VAL A 94 -11.93 -4.94 11.87
C VAL A 94 -10.89 -4.94 10.76
N ARG A 95 -9.78 -4.22 10.94
CA ARG A 95 -8.67 -4.22 9.97
C ARG A 95 -8.01 -5.59 9.85
N ARG A 96 -7.80 -6.29 10.97
CA ARG A 96 -7.28 -7.66 10.97
C ARG A 96 -8.24 -8.64 10.29
N LYS A 97 -9.53 -8.55 10.58
CA LYS A 97 -10.58 -9.36 9.92
C LYS A 97 -10.61 -9.17 8.40
N SER A 98 -10.46 -7.93 7.96
CA SER A 98 -10.50 -7.56 6.54
C SER A 98 -9.16 -7.81 5.83
N ASN A 99 -8.12 -8.24 6.56
CA ASN A 99 -6.75 -8.35 6.08
C ASN A 99 -6.26 -7.04 5.44
N THR A 100 -6.44 -5.93 6.16
CA THR A 100 -6.17 -4.58 5.65
C THR A 100 -4.71 -4.39 5.25
N ALA A 101 -3.74 -5.08 5.84
CA ALA A 101 -2.34 -5.05 5.39
C ALA A 101 -2.19 -5.47 3.91
N LEU A 102 -2.87 -6.55 3.50
CA LEU A 102 -2.88 -6.99 2.10
C LEU A 102 -3.71 -6.03 1.22
N LEU A 103 -4.85 -5.56 1.71
CA LEU A 103 -5.68 -4.58 0.98
C LEU A 103 -4.92 -3.28 0.76
N ARG A 104 -4.15 -2.81 1.74
CA ARG A 104 -3.34 -1.60 1.67
C ARG A 104 -2.30 -1.68 0.57
N ARG A 105 -1.61 -2.81 0.44
CA ARG A 105 -0.70 -3.05 -0.68
C ARG A 105 -1.42 -3.04 -2.03
N LYS A 106 -2.63 -3.59 -2.10
CA LYS A 106 -3.45 -3.57 -3.33
C LYS A 106 -3.94 -2.15 -3.66
N TRP A 107 -4.40 -1.39 -2.67
CA TRP A 107 -4.79 0.01 -2.84
C TRP A 107 -3.60 0.87 -3.26
N ALA A 108 -2.44 0.72 -2.63
CA ALA A 108 -1.22 1.40 -3.03
C ALA A 108 -0.86 1.12 -4.50
N ARG A 109 -1.01 -0.15 -4.92
CA ARG A 109 -0.84 -0.55 -6.33
C ARG A 109 -1.85 0.10 -7.26
N ASP A 110 -3.13 0.11 -6.89
CA ASP A 110 -4.18 0.72 -7.69
C ASP A 110 -3.98 2.23 -7.81
N ALA A 111 -3.72 2.92 -6.71
CA ALA A 111 -3.49 4.36 -6.73
C ALA A 111 -2.23 4.74 -7.53
N THR A 112 -1.17 3.92 -7.48
CA THR A 112 0.06 4.17 -8.24
C THR A 112 -0.11 3.90 -9.74
N ILE A 113 -0.78 2.81 -10.13
CA ILE A 113 -0.86 2.38 -11.54
C ILE A 113 -2.10 2.95 -12.24
N LEU A 114 -3.23 3.00 -11.52
CA LEU A 114 -4.55 3.35 -12.00
C LEU A 114 -5.03 4.70 -11.46
N SER A 115 -4.16 5.48 -10.79
CA SER A 115 -4.39 6.82 -10.20
C SER A 115 -5.35 6.90 -8.99
N VAL A 116 -6.20 5.90 -8.76
CA VAL A 116 -7.15 5.90 -7.64
C VAL A 116 -7.19 4.55 -6.92
N ALA A 117 -7.49 4.56 -5.61
CA ALA A 117 -7.87 3.38 -4.85
C ALA A 117 -9.29 3.52 -4.30
N VAL A 118 -10.05 2.41 -4.32
CA VAL A 118 -11.46 2.38 -3.91
C VAL A 118 -11.65 1.39 -2.78
N ALA A 119 -12.28 1.85 -1.69
CA ALA A 119 -12.69 1.01 -0.57
C ALA A 119 -14.19 1.10 -0.33
N GLU A 120 -14.79 -0.01 0.06
CA GLU A 120 -16.17 -0.07 0.55
C GLU A 120 -16.20 -0.57 1.99
N THR A 121 -16.90 0.15 2.86
CA THR A 121 -17.19 -0.30 4.23
C THR A 121 -18.54 -1.00 4.27
N VAL A 122 -18.53 -2.30 4.53
CA VAL A 122 -19.75 -3.14 4.53
C VAL A 122 -20.07 -3.62 5.94
N TRP A 123 -21.36 -3.55 6.29
CA TRP A 123 -21.90 -4.20 7.48
C TRP A 123 -22.53 -5.55 7.13
N ASP A 124 -22.03 -6.63 7.73
CA ASP A 124 -22.66 -7.96 7.65
C ASP A 124 -23.68 -8.11 8.79
N ALA A 125 -24.97 -8.03 8.45
CA ALA A 125 -26.05 -8.14 9.41
C ALA A 125 -26.14 -9.53 10.07
N LYS A 126 -25.72 -10.61 9.39
CA LYS A 126 -25.76 -11.98 9.92
C LYS A 126 -24.64 -12.19 10.94
N LYS A 127 -23.44 -11.69 10.64
CA LYS A 127 -22.27 -11.81 11.50
C LYS A 127 -22.10 -10.65 12.50
N ARG A 128 -22.97 -9.63 12.42
CA ARG A 128 -22.92 -8.40 13.24
C ARG A 128 -21.54 -7.75 13.25
N CYS A 129 -20.96 -7.59 12.06
CA CYS A 129 -19.59 -7.10 11.93
C CYS A 129 -19.38 -6.16 10.75
N ALA A 130 -18.55 -5.15 10.95
CA ALA A 130 -18.02 -4.36 9.86
C ALA A 130 -16.87 -5.09 9.15
N SER A 131 -16.74 -4.85 7.84
CA SER A 131 -15.64 -5.33 7.00
C SER A 131 -15.32 -4.31 5.92
N VAL A 132 -14.09 -4.28 5.46
CA VAL A 132 -13.66 -3.40 4.36
C VAL A 132 -13.35 -4.23 3.12
N ARG A 133 -13.85 -3.79 1.97
CA ARG A 133 -13.63 -4.42 0.67
C ARG A 133 -12.90 -3.47 -0.26
N ARG A 134 -12.19 -4.03 -1.23
CA ARG A 134 -11.55 -3.30 -2.34
C ARG A 134 -12.35 -3.51 -3.61
N TYR A 135 -12.62 -2.44 -4.33
CA TYR A 135 -13.03 -2.51 -5.73
C TYR A 135 -11.86 -2.23 -6.68
N ASP A 136 -11.90 -2.82 -7.88
CA ASP A 136 -10.94 -2.48 -8.94
C ASP A 136 -11.40 -1.18 -9.62
N PRO A 137 -10.58 -0.12 -9.62
CA PRO A 137 -10.96 1.18 -10.18
C PRO A 137 -11.45 1.14 -11.62
N ARG A 138 -10.95 0.21 -12.44
CA ARG A 138 -11.30 0.08 -13.87
C ARG A 138 -12.77 -0.30 -14.09
N HIS A 139 -13.43 -0.72 -13.03
CA HIS A 139 -14.81 -1.19 -12.99
C HIS A 139 -15.69 -0.28 -12.14
N CYS A 140 -15.17 0.88 -11.71
CA CYS A 140 -15.85 1.83 -10.86
C CYS A 140 -16.14 3.11 -11.63
N TYR A 141 -17.27 3.73 -11.33
CA TYR A 141 -17.69 5.01 -11.88
C TYR A 141 -18.24 5.84 -10.74
N TRP A 142 -18.06 7.15 -10.78
CA TRP A 142 -18.59 8.02 -9.75
C TRP A 142 -18.96 9.39 -10.30
N GLN A 143 -19.89 10.03 -9.61
CA GLN A 143 -20.28 11.40 -9.88
C GLN A 143 -20.01 12.23 -8.63
N LEU A 144 -19.29 13.32 -8.80
CA LEU A 144 -19.03 14.29 -7.74
C LEU A 144 -20.12 15.35 -7.75
N SER A 145 -20.35 15.95 -6.59
CA SER A 145 -21.20 17.12 -6.45
C SER A 145 -20.62 18.27 -7.27
N ASN A 146 -21.50 19.04 -7.91
CA ASN A 146 -21.13 20.29 -8.57
C ASN A 146 -20.85 21.42 -7.55
N ASP A 147 -21.15 21.19 -6.28
CA ASP A 147 -20.80 22.12 -5.21
C ASP A 147 -19.29 22.06 -4.91
N ASN A 148 -18.74 23.14 -4.36
CA ASN A 148 -17.34 23.24 -3.93
C ASN A 148 -16.91 22.16 -2.91
N ASP A 149 -17.85 21.36 -2.41
CA ASP A 149 -17.64 20.34 -1.39
C ASP A 149 -17.02 19.05 -1.96
N GLY A 150 -17.01 18.85 -3.29
CA GLY A 150 -16.29 17.75 -3.95
C GLY A 150 -16.70 16.34 -3.50
N ARG A 151 -17.89 16.18 -2.90
CA ARG A 151 -18.37 14.89 -2.37
C ARG A 151 -18.86 13.98 -3.49
N VAL A 152 -18.69 12.67 -3.32
CA VAL A 152 -19.32 11.68 -4.21
C VAL A 152 -20.82 11.64 -3.93
N VAL A 153 -21.63 11.87 -4.96
CA VAL A 153 -23.11 11.89 -4.88
C VAL A 153 -23.70 10.54 -5.30
N ALA A 154 -23.07 9.91 -6.29
CA ALA A 154 -23.44 8.59 -6.77
C ALA A 154 -22.19 7.80 -7.15
N PHE A 155 -22.22 6.50 -6.88
CA PHE A 155 -21.13 5.59 -7.18
C PHE A 155 -21.68 4.31 -7.81
N TRP A 156 -21.02 3.82 -8.86
CA TRP A 156 -21.35 2.57 -9.53
C TRP A 156 -20.15 1.63 -9.57
N ALA A 157 -20.39 0.35 -9.32
CA ALA A 157 -19.43 -0.73 -9.60
C ALA A 157 -20.03 -1.69 -10.62
N VAL A 158 -19.29 -1.98 -11.70
CA VAL A 158 -19.73 -2.84 -12.79
C VAL A 158 -18.72 -3.96 -13.01
N PHE A 159 -19.12 -5.20 -12.77
CA PHE A 159 -18.24 -6.35 -12.88
C PHE A 159 -18.91 -7.54 -13.55
N PRO A 160 -18.13 -8.42 -14.20
CA PRO A 160 -18.67 -9.61 -14.83
C PRO A 160 -18.96 -10.67 -13.76
N ILE A 161 -20.13 -11.32 -13.86
CA ILE A 161 -20.57 -12.39 -12.97
C ILE A 161 -21.05 -13.59 -13.80
N THR A 162 -20.79 -14.81 -13.32
CA THR A 162 -21.31 -16.03 -13.97
C THR A 162 -22.74 -16.32 -13.54
N LEU A 163 -23.52 -17.00 -14.39
CA LEU A 163 -24.88 -17.42 -14.04
C LEU A 163 -24.91 -18.22 -12.72
N ASP A 164 -24.00 -19.20 -12.57
CA ASP A 164 -23.88 -20.04 -11.38
C ASP A 164 -23.63 -19.21 -10.10
N GLU A 165 -22.76 -18.20 -10.21
CA GLU A 165 -22.44 -17.33 -9.08
C GLU A 165 -23.61 -16.41 -8.72
N CYS A 166 -24.31 -15.89 -9.73
CA CYS A 166 -25.51 -15.08 -9.53
C CYS A 166 -26.59 -15.88 -8.80
N GLN A 167 -26.89 -17.10 -9.25
CA GLN A 167 -27.86 -17.99 -8.60
C GLN A 167 -27.47 -18.31 -7.15
N ARG A 168 -26.17 -18.52 -6.89
CA ARG A 168 -25.66 -18.83 -5.54
C ARG A 168 -25.71 -17.64 -4.59
N MET A 169 -25.39 -16.43 -5.06
CA MET A 169 -25.32 -15.25 -4.20
C MET A 169 -26.70 -14.62 -3.94
N TYR A 170 -27.63 -14.81 -4.88
CA TYR A 170 -28.89 -14.06 -4.90
C TYR A 170 -30.13 -14.95 -5.05
N ASP A 171 -30.15 -16.06 -4.31
CA ASP A 171 -31.31 -16.93 -4.12
C ASP A 171 -31.99 -17.37 -5.44
N GLY A 172 -31.19 -17.70 -6.46
CA GLY A 172 -31.67 -18.29 -7.72
C GLY A 172 -32.03 -17.31 -8.85
N ALA A 173 -31.56 -16.05 -8.80
CA ALA A 173 -31.74 -15.11 -9.91
C ALA A 173 -31.17 -15.64 -11.24
N THR A 174 -31.98 -15.65 -12.30
CA THR A 174 -31.61 -16.12 -13.64
C THR A 174 -31.75 -14.99 -14.67
N PRO A 175 -30.70 -14.17 -14.88
CA PRO A 175 -30.69 -13.18 -15.95
C PRO A 175 -30.79 -13.87 -17.32
N THR A 176 -31.54 -13.26 -18.25
CA THR A 176 -31.71 -13.78 -19.62
C THR A 176 -30.97 -12.96 -20.67
N SER A 177 -30.63 -11.72 -20.33
CA SER A 177 -29.89 -10.81 -21.20
C SER A 177 -29.01 -9.87 -20.36
N ASN A 178 -28.12 -9.12 -21.01
CA ASN A 178 -27.33 -8.08 -20.34
C ASN A 178 -28.13 -6.79 -20.08
N GLY A 179 -29.45 -6.79 -20.31
CA GLY A 179 -30.37 -5.74 -19.87
C GLY A 179 -30.08 -4.32 -20.36
N GLY A 180 -29.22 -4.14 -21.37
CA GLY A 180 -28.82 -2.83 -21.88
C GLY A 180 -27.56 -2.24 -21.23
N ILE A 181 -26.88 -2.95 -20.32
CA ILE A 181 -25.58 -2.51 -19.79
C ILE A 181 -24.53 -2.50 -20.92
N PRO A 182 -23.82 -1.38 -21.16
CA PRO A 182 -22.84 -1.27 -22.25
C PRO A 182 -21.73 -2.32 -22.14
N GLN A 183 -21.59 -3.17 -23.15
CA GLN A 183 -20.54 -4.20 -23.18
C GLN A 183 -19.15 -3.67 -23.55
N THR A 184 -19.07 -2.41 -23.96
CA THR A 184 -17.82 -1.72 -24.30
C THR A 184 -16.85 -1.62 -23.12
N ILE A 185 -17.31 -1.82 -21.88
CA ILE A 185 -16.50 -1.90 -20.66
C ILE A 185 -15.55 -3.12 -20.70
N PHE A 186 -15.96 -4.17 -21.41
CA PHE A 186 -15.24 -5.43 -21.51
C PHE A 186 -15.03 -5.80 -22.99
N GLN A 187 -14.28 -4.96 -23.73
CA GLN A 187 -13.92 -5.20 -25.13
C GLN A 187 -13.11 -6.49 -25.39
N ASN A 188 -12.77 -7.23 -24.34
CA ASN A 188 -12.17 -8.54 -24.49
C ASN A 188 -13.28 -9.60 -24.67
N ASP A 189 -13.47 -10.05 -25.91
CA ASP A 189 -14.19 -11.28 -26.29
C ASP A 189 -13.81 -12.51 -25.42
N SER A 190 -12.69 -12.41 -24.69
CA SER A 190 -12.21 -13.38 -23.71
C SER A 190 -13.23 -13.70 -22.62
N LEU A 191 -13.93 -12.72 -22.04
CA LEU A 191 -14.75 -12.96 -20.85
C LEU A 191 -15.94 -13.90 -21.11
N ARG A 192 -16.50 -13.91 -22.32
CA ARG A 192 -17.64 -14.78 -22.67
C ARG A 192 -17.28 -16.27 -22.76
N HIS A 193 -16.00 -16.64 -22.85
CA HIS A 193 -15.57 -18.01 -23.16
C HIS A 193 -14.46 -18.56 -22.26
N ILE A 194 -14.07 -17.89 -21.17
CA ILE A 194 -12.94 -18.33 -20.32
C ILE A 194 -13.15 -19.76 -19.80
N ASP A 195 -14.40 -20.15 -19.50
CA ASP A 195 -14.72 -21.45 -18.89
C ASP A 195 -15.94 -22.16 -19.50
N GLY A 196 -16.44 -21.73 -20.67
CA GLY A 196 -17.66 -22.28 -21.28
C GLY A 196 -18.96 -21.98 -20.50
N LYS A 197 -18.92 -21.04 -19.57
CA LYS A 197 -20.07 -20.56 -18.76
C LYS A 197 -20.68 -19.29 -19.35
N GLU A 198 -21.95 -19.07 -19.09
CA GLU A 198 -22.63 -17.83 -19.45
C GLU A 198 -22.26 -16.70 -18.47
N TRP A 199 -21.79 -15.59 -19.02
CA TRP A 199 -21.35 -14.41 -18.29
C TRP A 199 -22.33 -13.25 -18.48
N PHE A 200 -22.70 -12.62 -17.38
CA PHE A 200 -23.55 -11.45 -17.31
C PHE A 200 -22.81 -10.28 -16.67
N LEU A 201 -23.33 -9.07 -16.85
CA LEU A 201 -22.83 -7.88 -16.17
C LEU A 201 -23.67 -7.58 -14.95
N GLN A 202 -23.00 -7.46 -13.81
CA GLN A 202 -23.58 -6.94 -12.58
C GLN A 202 -23.25 -5.46 -12.44
N ALA A 203 -24.24 -4.66 -12.10
CA ALA A 203 -24.06 -3.28 -11.68
C ALA A 203 -24.61 -3.10 -10.26
N ILE A 204 -23.85 -2.39 -9.44
CA ILE A 204 -24.26 -1.96 -8.10
C ILE A 204 -24.16 -0.45 -8.05
N ARG A 205 -25.23 0.21 -7.60
CA ARG A 205 -25.32 1.66 -7.42
C ARG A 205 -25.47 1.98 -5.94
N TRP A 206 -24.70 2.95 -5.49
CA TRP A 206 -24.81 3.55 -4.17
C TRP A 206 -25.07 5.05 -4.32
N ASP A 207 -26.09 5.52 -3.63
CA ASP A 207 -26.37 6.93 -3.41
C ASP A 207 -26.08 7.27 -1.93
N GLY A 208 -26.35 8.52 -1.53
CA GLY A 208 -26.14 8.96 -0.15
C GLY A 208 -26.88 8.16 0.93
N GLU A 209 -28.00 7.50 0.59
CA GLU A 209 -28.81 6.72 1.53
C GLU A 209 -29.12 5.28 1.08
N THR A 210 -29.20 5.04 -0.24
CA THR A 210 -29.71 3.78 -0.78
C THR A 210 -28.67 3.02 -1.58
N LYS A 211 -28.83 1.70 -1.58
CA LYS A 211 -28.06 0.77 -2.38
C LYS A 211 -29.01 -0.05 -3.23
N GLN A 212 -28.65 -0.25 -4.49
CA GLN A 212 -29.41 -1.08 -5.43
C GLN A 212 -28.45 -1.87 -6.31
N ALA A 213 -28.78 -3.14 -6.60
CA ALA A 213 -27.98 -3.97 -7.50
C ALA A 213 -28.85 -4.70 -8.52
N TRP A 214 -28.36 -4.80 -9.74
CA TRP A 214 -29.00 -5.54 -10.81
C TRP A 214 -27.97 -6.31 -11.65
N VAL A 215 -28.42 -7.41 -12.22
CA VAL A 215 -27.62 -8.26 -13.10
C VAL A 215 -28.37 -8.38 -14.40
N GLY A 216 -27.80 -7.81 -15.47
CA GLY A 216 -28.45 -7.77 -16.76
C GLY A 216 -29.84 -7.15 -16.70
N ASP A 217 -30.86 -7.93 -17.04
CA ASP A 217 -32.28 -7.55 -17.05
C ASP A 217 -33.02 -7.75 -15.73
N VAL A 218 -32.37 -8.30 -14.71
CA VAL A 218 -33.01 -8.64 -13.43
C VAL A 218 -32.49 -7.73 -12.31
N VAL A 219 -33.41 -7.09 -11.58
CA VAL A 219 -33.06 -6.42 -10.32
C VAL A 219 -32.90 -7.49 -9.26
N VAL A 220 -31.69 -7.58 -8.71
CA VAL A 220 -31.28 -8.67 -7.84
C VAL A 220 -31.32 -8.25 -6.38
N GLU A 221 -30.91 -7.02 -6.09
CA GLU A 221 -31.03 -6.39 -4.78
C GLU A 221 -31.91 -5.15 -4.95
N PRO A 222 -33.17 -5.16 -4.47
CA PRO A 222 -34.02 -3.99 -4.56
C PRO A 222 -33.42 -2.83 -3.76
N GLU A 223 -33.89 -1.64 -4.07
CA GLU A 223 -33.47 -0.42 -3.38
C GLU A 223 -33.74 -0.55 -1.86
N HIS A 224 -32.67 -0.49 -1.07
CA HIS A 224 -32.73 -0.54 0.38
C HIS A 224 -31.75 0.45 0.98
N ASN A 225 -32.04 0.92 2.20
CA ASN A 225 -31.16 1.83 2.91
C ASN A 225 -29.91 1.08 3.39
N HIS A 226 -28.72 1.58 3.04
CA HIS A 226 -27.46 0.94 3.43
C HIS A 226 -27.06 1.22 4.89
N GLY A 227 -27.76 2.11 5.58
CA GLY A 227 -27.59 2.38 7.01
C GLY A 227 -26.37 3.23 7.34
N PHE A 228 -25.87 4.02 6.39
CA PHE A 228 -24.81 5.03 6.60
C PHE A 228 -25.39 6.43 6.34
N ASP A 229 -24.83 7.47 6.96
CA ASP A 229 -25.28 8.87 6.69
C ASP A 229 -24.75 9.41 5.35
N GLU A 230 -23.71 8.77 4.82
CA GLU A 230 -23.07 9.10 3.54
C GLU A 230 -22.74 7.79 2.80
N ILE A 231 -22.30 7.91 1.54
CA ILE A 231 -21.93 6.76 0.71
C ILE A 231 -20.85 5.93 1.43
N PRO A 232 -21.03 4.61 1.58
CA PRO A 232 -20.06 3.71 2.24
C PRO A 232 -18.81 3.43 1.38
N ILE A 233 -18.49 4.31 0.43
CA ILE A 233 -17.36 4.21 -0.49
C ILE A 233 -16.38 5.34 -0.19
N ASP A 234 -15.09 5.01 -0.21
CA ASP A 234 -14.00 5.97 -0.09
C ASP A 234 -13.12 5.88 -1.34
N LEU A 235 -12.71 7.04 -1.84
CA LEU A 235 -11.81 7.20 -2.98
C LEU A 235 -10.52 7.85 -2.49
N CYS A 236 -9.38 7.24 -2.80
CA CYS A 236 -8.07 7.81 -2.55
C CYS A 236 -7.39 8.13 -3.87
N MET A 237 -7.19 9.43 -4.14
CA MET A 237 -6.46 9.94 -5.30
C MET A 237 -5.21 10.68 -4.79
N PRO A 238 -4.07 9.97 -4.62
CA PRO A 238 -2.89 10.57 -3.99
C PRO A 238 -2.09 11.48 -4.92
N PHE A 239 -2.41 11.50 -6.22
CA PHE A 239 -1.84 12.43 -7.19
C PHE A 239 -2.98 13.30 -7.70
N ASP A 240 -3.14 14.47 -7.11
CA ASP A 240 -4.15 15.44 -7.52
C ASP A 240 -3.44 16.61 -8.20
N GLU A 241 -3.38 16.57 -9.52
CA GLU A 241 -3.15 17.81 -10.28
C GLU A 241 -4.53 18.41 -10.50
N LEU A 242 -4.69 19.71 -10.17
CA LEU A 242 -5.92 20.47 -10.35
C LEU A 242 -6.48 20.30 -11.78
N ASN A 243 -7.31 19.29 -11.96
CA ASN A 243 -7.86 18.88 -13.23
C ASN A 243 -9.36 19.10 -13.17
N ASP A 244 -9.93 19.70 -14.21
CA ASP A 244 -11.32 20.17 -14.22
C ASP A 244 -12.36 19.06 -13.98
N ASN A 245 -11.96 17.80 -14.19
CA ASN A 245 -12.82 16.62 -14.05
C ASN A 245 -12.67 15.90 -12.70
N SER A 246 -11.85 16.42 -11.77
CA SER A 246 -11.60 15.82 -10.44
C SER A 246 -11.24 14.34 -10.48
N GLN A 247 -10.52 13.95 -11.54
CA GLN A 247 -9.93 12.62 -11.74
C GLN A 247 -8.47 12.66 -11.31
N GLY A 248 -7.98 11.60 -10.66
CA GLY A 248 -6.58 11.52 -10.24
C GLY A 248 -5.59 11.49 -11.40
N SER A 249 -4.40 12.05 -11.18
CA SER A 249 -3.27 11.99 -12.11
C SER A 249 -2.50 10.67 -12.00
N PHE A 250 -1.79 10.30 -13.06
CA PHE A 250 -1.09 9.02 -13.14
C PHE A 250 0.39 9.17 -12.77
N TYR A 251 0.84 8.45 -11.74
CA TYR A 251 2.25 8.45 -11.31
C TYR A 251 3.23 8.11 -12.44
N LEU A 252 2.86 7.20 -13.34
CA LEU A 252 3.73 6.72 -14.42
C LEU A 252 3.86 7.71 -15.58
N GLU A 253 2.92 8.65 -15.72
CA GLU A 253 2.81 9.50 -16.91
C GLU A 253 4.05 10.37 -17.18
N PRO A 254 4.64 11.06 -16.18
CA PRO A 254 5.87 11.83 -16.38
C PRO A 254 7.09 10.98 -16.78
N LEU A 255 7.06 9.67 -16.48
CA LEU A 255 8.18 8.76 -16.72
C LEU A 255 8.13 8.08 -18.10
N LEU A 256 7.02 8.21 -18.83
CA LEU A 256 6.82 7.51 -20.11
C LEU A 256 7.81 7.95 -21.19
N SER A 257 7.97 9.25 -21.38
CA SER A 257 8.87 9.79 -22.41
C SER A 257 10.33 9.42 -22.14
N PRO A 258 10.88 9.62 -20.92
CA PRO A 258 12.21 9.14 -20.58
C PRO A 258 12.39 7.62 -20.75
N GLN A 259 11.39 6.81 -20.37
CA GLN A 259 11.47 5.34 -20.56
C GLN A 259 11.51 4.96 -22.05
N ALA A 260 10.70 5.60 -22.89
CA ALA A 260 10.70 5.37 -24.33
C ALA A 260 12.05 5.73 -24.96
N GLU A 261 12.65 6.84 -24.51
CA GLU A 261 13.98 7.27 -24.92
C GLU A 261 15.07 6.29 -24.48
N LEU A 262 15.03 5.84 -23.22
CA LEU A 262 15.94 4.82 -22.70
C LEU A 262 15.91 3.55 -23.55
N ASN A 263 14.70 3.03 -23.80
CA ASN A 263 14.53 1.82 -24.61
C ASN A 263 15.04 2.01 -26.05
N HIS A 264 14.88 3.20 -26.62
CA HIS A 264 15.43 3.53 -27.94
C HIS A 264 16.96 3.56 -27.93
N VAL A 265 17.59 4.18 -26.92
CA VAL A 265 19.05 4.24 -26.76
C VAL A 265 19.65 2.85 -26.55
N VAL A 266 19.04 2.04 -25.68
CA VAL A 266 19.45 0.65 -25.44
C VAL A 266 19.38 -0.16 -26.74
N LYS A 267 18.31 -0.01 -27.52
CA LYS A 267 18.19 -0.66 -28.84
C LYS A 267 19.28 -0.20 -29.81
N GLN A 268 19.60 1.09 -29.85
CA GLN A 268 20.70 1.62 -30.68
C GLN A 268 22.05 1.05 -30.25
N ARG A 269 22.31 0.99 -28.94
CA ARG A 269 23.53 0.38 -28.40
C ARG A 269 23.64 -1.09 -28.79
N SER A 270 22.60 -1.89 -28.57
CA SER A 270 22.59 -3.31 -28.95
C SER A 270 22.87 -3.48 -30.45
N ASN A 271 22.24 -2.69 -31.31
CA ASN A 271 22.50 -2.74 -32.76
C ASN A 271 23.97 -2.40 -33.12
N ILE A 272 24.59 -1.48 -32.39
CA ILE A 272 26.01 -1.14 -32.60
C ILE A 272 26.90 -2.28 -32.13
N VAL A 273 26.64 -2.84 -30.95
CA VAL A 273 27.38 -3.99 -30.42
C VAL A 273 27.27 -5.19 -31.38
N ASP A 274 26.09 -5.47 -31.90
CA ASP A 274 25.86 -6.54 -32.89
C ASP A 274 26.65 -6.29 -34.19
N ARG A 275 26.74 -5.03 -34.64
CA ARG A 275 27.57 -4.62 -35.79
C ARG A 275 29.06 -4.65 -35.48
N MET A 276 29.48 -4.41 -34.24
CA MET A 276 30.87 -4.55 -33.82
C MET A 276 31.28 -6.02 -33.73
N ALA A 277 30.37 -6.89 -33.30
CA ALA A 277 30.57 -8.34 -33.31
C ALA A 277 30.66 -8.89 -34.75
N ASN A 278 29.98 -8.25 -35.71
CA ASN A 278 29.99 -8.59 -37.13
C ASN A 278 30.42 -7.39 -38.00
N PRO A 279 31.70 -7.00 -37.97
CA PRO A 279 32.16 -5.77 -38.63
C PRO A 279 31.96 -5.86 -40.14
N VAL A 280 31.47 -4.76 -40.73
CA VAL A 280 31.37 -4.67 -42.19
C VAL A 280 32.78 -4.46 -42.75
N VAL A 281 33.24 -5.45 -43.49
CA VAL A 281 34.52 -5.39 -44.19
C VAL A 281 34.27 -4.84 -45.59
N TRP A 282 35.00 -3.79 -45.97
CA TRP A 282 35.03 -3.34 -47.36
C TRP A 282 36.41 -3.64 -47.94
N GLY A 283 36.45 -4.01 -49.22
CA GLY A 283 37.71 -4.28 -49.90
C GLY A 283 37.69 -3.79 -51.34
N ARG A 284 38.85 -3.34 -51.82
CA ARG A 284 39.11 -3.03 -53.23
C ARG A 284 40.01 -4.11 -53.83
N ASN A 285 39.82 -4.46 -55.10
CA ASN A 285 40.56 -5.52 -55.81
C ASN A 285 40.48 -6.92 -55.14
N ILE A 286 39.28 -7.32 -54.72
CA ILE A 286 39.01 -8.69 -54.25
C ILE A 286 38.99 -9.63 -55.47
N VAL A 287 39.73 -10.75 -55.40
CA VAL A 287 39.77 -11.74 -56.49
C VAL A 287 38.39 -12.38 -56.64
N THR A 288 37.84 -12.38 -57.86
CA THR A 288 36.45 -12.80 -58.18
C THR A 288 36.11 -14.23 -57.76
N ARG A 289 37.09 -15.14 -57.67
CA ARG A 289 36.89 -16.52 -57.16
C ARG A 289 36.84 -16.61 -55.63
N GLY A 290 37.26 -15.59 -54.89
CA GLY A 290 37.18 -15.53 -53.42
C GLY A 290 35.94 -14.80 -52.89
N PHE A 291 35.10 -14.24 -53.76
CA PHE A 291 33.92 -13.47 -53.37
C PHE A 291 32.78 -14.37 -52.84
N ASP A 292 32.57 -15.54 -53.45
CA ASP A 292 31.59 -16.52 -52.97
C ASP A 292 32.05 -17.19 -51.66
N ASP A 293 33.35 -17.49 -51.54
CA ASP A 293 33.96 -17.96 -50.28
C ASP A 293 33.91 -16.91 -49.17
N LEU A 294 34.05 -15.62 -49.50
CA LEU A 294 33.87 -14.49 -48.57
C LEU A 294 32.43 -14.43 -48.04
N LYS A 295 31.44 -14.58 -48.91
CA LYS A 295 30.02 -14.58 -48.53
C LYS A 295 29.69 -15.78 -47.63
N GLN A 296 30.28 -16.94 -47.89
CA GLN A 296 30.10 -18.16 -47.10
C GLN A 296 30.86 -18.13 -45.77
N ASN A 297 32.04 -17.51 -45.71
CA ASN A 297 32.90 -17.45 -44.52
C ASN A 297 32.60 -16.26 -43.60
N MET A 298 32.10 -15.12 -44.12
CA MET A 298 31.55 -14.06 -43.28
C MET A 298 30.21 -14.43 -42.63
N GLY A 299 29.51 -15.43 -43.16
CA GLY A 299 28.30 -16.00 -42.56
C GLY A 299 28.58 -16.95 -41.38
N LYS A 300 29.85 -17.30 -41.11
CA LYS A 300 30.24 -18.14 -39.98
C LYS A 300 30.88 -17.27 -38.90
N THR A 301 30.35 -17.40 -37.68
CA THR A 301 30.90 -16.78 -36.45
C THR A 301 32.35 -17.25 -36.25
N GLY A 302 33.33 -16.39 -36.56
CA GLY A 302 34.75 -16.72 -36.38
C GLY A 302 35.77 -16.06 -37.31
N GLY A 303 35.35 -15.25 -38.30
CA GLY A 303 36.27 -14.50 -39.15
C GLY A 303 36.94 -15.35 -40.24
N GLY A 304 36.68 -15.00 -41.51
CA GLY A 304 37.28 -15.65 -42.67
C GLY A 304 38.59 -14.99 -43.14
N PHE A 305 39.48 -15.77 -43.75
CA PHE A 305 40.67 -15.25 -44.41
C PHE A 305 40.32 -14.61 -45.76
N VAL A 306 40.87 -13.42 -46.04
CA VAL A 306 40.64 -12.67 -47.28
C VAL A 306 41.93 -12.63 -48.11
N GLY A 307 41.89 -13.17 -49.33
CA GLY A 307 42.97 -13.04 -50.31
C GLY A 307 42.86 -11.72 -51.09
N LEU A 308 43.82 -10.82 -50.91
CA LEU A 308 43.90 -9.54 -51.61
C LEU A 308 44.83 -9.61 -52.84
N GLY A 309 44.49 -8.92 -53.92
CA GLY A 309 45.37 -8.76 -55.09
C GLY A 309 46.57 -7.83 -54.81
N ARG A 310 47.48 -7.67 -55.78
CA ARG A 310 48.73 -6.87 -55.66
C ARG A 310 48.55 -5.40 -55.25
N GLN A 311 47.34 -4.84 -55.39
CA GLN A 311 46.93 -3.51 -54.93
C GLN A 311 45.59 -3.59 -54.17
N GLY A 312 45.38 -4.67 -53.39
CA GLY A 312 44.17 -4.85 -52.60
C GLY A 312 44.24 -4.11 -51.28
N GLU A 313 43.24 -3.28 -51.00
CA GLU A 313 43.04 -2.64 -49.70
C GLU A 313 41.85 -3.29 -49.02
N LEU A 314 42.00 -3.60 -47.74
CA LEU A 314 40.93 -4.06 -46.86
C LEU A 314 40.76 -3.01 -45.77
N GLY A 315 39.54 -2.49 -45.62
CA GLY A 315 39.19 -1.62 -44.51
C GLY A 315 38.11 -2.25 -43.67
N LEU A 316 38.24 -2.09 -42.35
CA LEU A 316 37.17 -2.40 -41.41
C LEU A 316 36.39 -1.12 -41.16
N LEU A 317 35.09 -1.13 -41.46
CA LEU A 317 34.18 -0.09 -40.97
C LEU A 317 33.86 -0.41 -39.51
N GLN A 318 34.71 0.06 -38.60
CA GLN A 318 34.41 0.05 -37.17
C GLN A 318 33.61 1.31 -36.83
N VAL A 319 32.46 1.12 -36.18
CA VAL A 319 31.73 2.23 -35.56
C VAL A 319 32.51 2.60 -34.30
N ASN A 320 33.03 3.83 -34.25
CA ASN A 320 33.71 4.32 -33.08
C ASN A 320 32.69 4.77 -32.02
N ASP A 321 32.95 4.34 -30.80
CA ASP A 321 32.53 4.92 -29.52
C ASP A 321 31.05 4.79 -29.10
N VAL A 322 30.79 3.80 -28.24
CA VAL A 322 29.51 3.62 -27.51
C VAL A 322 29.41 4.54 -26.30
N GLN A 323 30.52 5.17 -25.87
CA GLN A 323 30.60 5.99 -24.66
C GLN A 323 29.59 7.13 -24.60
N MET A 324 29.23 7.73 -25.74
CA MET A 324 28.22 8.79 -25.78
C MET A 324 26.81 8.27 -25.51
N LEU A 325 26.52 7.03 -25.91
CA LEU A 325 25.24 6.37 -25.61
C LEU A 325 25.17 5.95 -24.15
N ASP A 326 26.26 5.42 -23.58
CA ASP A 326 26.30 5.05 -22.17
C ASP A 326 26.12 6.28 -21.26
N LYS A 327 26.80 7.40 -21.56
CA LYS A 327 26.60 8.67 -20.84
C LYS A 327 25.17 9.22 -20.97
N HIS A 328 24.53 8.99 -22.11
CA HIS A 328 23.15 9.41 -22.34
C HIS A 328 22.16 8.53 -21.59
N GLU A 329 22.37 7.21 -21.56
CA GLU A 329 21.62 6.25 -20.76
C GLU A 329 21.66 6.63 -19.27
N ASP A 330 22.86 6.89 -18.71
CA ASP A 330 23.01 7.32 -17.32
C ASP A 330 22.25 8.62 -17.03
N ARG A 331 22.28 9.58 -17.97
CA ARG A 331 21.57 10.85 -17.83
C ARG A 331 20.05 10.66 -17.82
N ILE A 332 19.53 9.78 -18.67
CA ILE A 332 18.10 9.44 -18.71
C ILE A 332 17.69 8.78 -17.39
N ILE A 333 18.48 7.81 -16.88
CA ILE A 333 18.20 7.15 -15.60
C ILE A 333 18.18 8.17 -14.45
N GLN A 334 19.16 9.08 -14.40
CA GLN A 334 19.18 10.16 -13.40
C GLN A 334 17.98 11.11 -13.53
N GLN A 335 17.55 11.42 -14.75
CA GLN A 335 16.35 12.22 -14.99
C GLN A 335 15.09 11.49 -14.52
N MET A 336 14.98 10.18 -14.80
CA MET A 336 13.88 9.35 -14.30
C MET A 336 13.85 9.31 -12.78
N MET A 337 15.00 9.15 -12.12
CA MET A 337 15.11 9.22 -10.66
C MET A 337 14.56 10.55 -10.11
N ARG A 338 14.96 11.68 -10.71
CA ARG A 338 14.47 13.01 -10.31
C ARG A 338 12.96 13.19 -10.52
N LEU A 339 12.43 12.77 -11.67
CA LEU A 339 11.01 12.86 -11.99
C LEU A 339 10.17 11.93 -11.10
N SER A 340 10.68 10.75 -10.77
CA SER A 340 10.02 9.78 -9.92
C SER A 340 9.99 10.14 -8.43
N GLY A 341 10.77 11.17 -8.03
CA GLY A 341 10.98 11.57 -6.63
C GLY A 341 11.89 10.64 -5.83
N PHE A 342 12.56 9.68 -6.47
CA PHE A 342 13.45 8.73 -5.80
C PHE A 342 14.93 9.11 -5.94
N GLY A 343 15.61 9.30 -4.82
CA GLY A 343 17.06 9.52 -4.78
C GLY A 343 17.85 8.23 -4.93
N ALA A 344 19.12 8.31 -5.34
CA ALA A 344 20.03 7.16 -5.46
C ALA A 344 20.12 6.30 -4.18
N ALA A 345 20.08 6.94 -3.00
CA ALA A 345 20.08 6.26 -1.71
C ALA A 345 18.88 5.30 -1.53
N THR A 346 17.73 5.60 -2.14
CA THR A 346 16.55 4.72 -2.11
C THR A 346 16.74 3.43 -2.91
N PHE A 347 17.74 3.39 -3.80
CA PHE A 347 18.15 2.21 -4.56
C PHE A 347 19.23 1.37 -3.85
N GLY A 348 19.67 1.80 -2.65
CA GLY A 348 20.73 1.12 -1.92
C GLY A 348 22.13 1.43 -2.47
N GLU A 349 22.26 2.45 -3.32
CA GLU A 349 23.57 2.91 -3.77
C GLU A 349 24.34 3.53 -2.59
N SER A 350 25.62 3.18 -2.47
CA SER A 350 26.45 3.68 -1.38
C SER A 350 26.65 5.19 -1.53
N VAL A 351 26.01 5.94 -0.65
CA VAL A 351 26.21 7.39 -0.46
C VAL A 351 27.46 7.71 0.39
N GLY A 352 28.34 6.72 0.60
CA GLY A 352 29.56 6.82 1.41
C GLY A 352 29.46 6.04 2.72
N ALA A 353 30.60 5.51 3.20
CA ALA A 353 30.67 4.59 4.33
C ALA A 353 30.37 5.19 5.72
N ASN A 354 30.19 6.53 5.84
CA ASN A 354 30.00 7.26 7.10
C ASN A 354 28.93 8.37 6.95
N THR A 355 27.80 8.10 6.33
CA THR A 355 26.70 9.08 6.31
C THR A 355 26.10 9.16 7.72
N SER A 356 26.28 10.30 8.40
CA SER A 356 25.53 10.62 9.61
C SER A 356 24.02 10.56 9.33
N GLY A 357 23.19 10.37 10.38
CA GLY A 357 21.73 10.36 10.24
C GLY A 357 21.20 11.58 9.47
N ASP A 358 21.80 12.75 9.67
CA ASP A 358 21.47 13.98 8.96
C ASP A 358 21.79 13.93 7.46
N ALA A 359 22.95 13.38 7.09
CA ALA A 359 23.33 13.23 5.68
C ALA A 359 22.38 12.25 4.97
N LEU A 360 22.00 11.16 5.63
CA LEU A 360 21.03 10.21 5.11
C LEU A 360 19.64 10.86 4.94
N GLY A 361 19.22 11.69 5.89
CA GLY A 361 18.02 12.51 5.78
C GLY A 361 18.04 13.43 4.55
N MET A 362 19.16 14.12 4.30
CA MET A 362 19.31 14.99 3.13
C MET A 362 19.13 14.24 1.80
N TYR A 363 19.68 13.04 1.67
CA TYR A 363 19.54 12.21 0.46
C TYR A 363 18.10 11.67 0.25
N PHE A 364 17.36 11.45 1.33
CA PHE A 364 15.97 10.98 1.28
C PHE A 364 14.94 12.11 1.15
N THR A 365 15.33 13.38 1.34
CA THR A 365 14.41 14.54 1.28
C THR A 365 13.46 14.54 0.08
N PRO A 366 13.89 14.30 -1.18
CA PRO A 366 12.98 14.30 -2.32
C PRO A 366 11.91 13.22 -2.22
N THR A 367 12.29 12.04 -1.74
CA THR A 367 11.40 10.89 -1.54
C THR A 367 10.45 11.14 -0.38
N GLN A 368 10.96 11.69 0.72
CA GLN A 368 10.13 12.07 1.86
C GLN A 368 9.04 13.05 1.44
N ARG A 369 9.38 14.12 0.73
CA ARG A 369 8.40 15.11 0.25
C ARG A 369 7.32 14.50 -0.64
N LEU A 370 7.72 13.65 -1.59
CA LEU A 370 6.78 13.00 -2.51
C LEU A 370 5.80 12.08 -1.75
N ILE A 371 6.29 11.30 -0.78
CA ILE A 371 5.42 10.39 -0.04
C ILE A 371 4.60 11.13 1.03
N GLU A 372 5.14 12.18 1.65
CA GLU A 372 4.40 13.04 2.57
C GLU A 372 3.20 13.71 1.90
N ASP A 373 3.35 14.18 0.67
CA ASP A 373 2.26 14.73 -0.13
C ASP A 373 1.16 13.69 -0.40
N GLN A 374 1.55 12.50 -0.86
CA GLN A 374 0.61 11.37 -1.03
C GLN A 374 -0.04 10.93 0.30
N ASN A 375 0.69 11.05 1.41
CA ASN A 375 0.21 10.65 2.72
C ASN A 375 -0.96 11.52 3.21
N ILE A 376 -1.14 12.73 2.68
CA ILE A 376 -2.31 13.56 2.99
C ILE A 376 -3.59 12.84 2.54
N ALA A 377 -3.63 12.41 1.27
CA ALA A 377 -4.76 11.66 0.71
C ALA A 377 -4.95 10.31 1.42
N TRP A 378 -3.86 9.59 1.68
CA TRP A 378 -3.95 8.31 2.39
C TRP A 378 -4.45 8.44 3.82
N THR A 379 -4.03 9.49 4.54
CA THR A 379 -4.47 9.75 5.91
C THR A 379 -5.95 10.06 5.94
N ALA A 380 -6.44 10.90 5.02
CA ALA A 380 -7.87 11.18 4.88
C ALA A 380 -8.68 9.91 4.55
N PHE A 381 -8.17 9.09 3.63
CA PHE A 381 -8.78 7.82 3.23
C PHE A 381 -8.91 6.84 4.41
N ASP A 382 -7.84 6.60 5.15
CA ASP A 382 -7.86 5.71 6.31
C ASP A 382 -8.73 6.26 7.44
N GLN A 383 -8.71 7.58 7.68
CA GLN A 383 -9.54 8.23 8.69
C GLN A 383 -11.04 8.10 8.38
N SER A 384 -11.42 8.29 7.11
CA SER A 384 -12.80 8.13 6.65
C SER A 384 -13.29 6.68 6.80
N ILE A 385 -12.48 5.70 6.37
CA ILE A 385 -12.79 4.28 6.53
C ILE A 385 -12.99 3.94 8.02
N ASN A 386 -12.08 4.39 8.89
CA ASN A 386 -12.17 4.16 10.33
C ASN A 386 -13.44 4.79 10.93
N ALA A 387 -13.78 6.02 10.51
CA ALA A 387 -15.00 6.68 10.96
C ALA A 387 -16.26 5.91 10.54
N LYS A 388 -16.33 5.45 9.29
CA LYS A 388 -17.43 4.62 8.77
C LYS A 388 -17.54 3.27 9.47
N ILE A 389 -16.41 2.64 9.83
CA ILE A 389 -16.42 1.41 10.64
C ILE A 389 -17.11 1.66 11.99
N LEU A 390 -16.73 2.73 12.70
CA LEU A 390 -17.33 3.06 14.00
C LEU A 390 -18.82 3.43 13.86
N GLN A 391 -19.16 4.18 12.80
CA GLN A 391 -20.55 4.52 12.46
C GLN A 391 -21.39 3.27 12.19
N ALA A 392 -20.83 2.27 11.49
CA ALA A 392 -21.51 1.01 11.19
C ALA A 392 -21.91 0.27 12.48
N TYR A 393 -21.01 0.18 13.48
CA TYR A 393 -21.35 -0.39 14.78
C TYR A 393 -22.37 0.47 15.53
N TRP A 394 -22.19 1.79 15.54
CA TRP A 394 -23.10 2.67 16.27
C TRP A 394 -24.54 2.58 15.73
N LYS A 395 -24.73 2.59 14.40
CA LYS A 395 -26.07 2.53 13.80
C LYS A 395 -26.72 1.17 13.92
N ASN A 396 -25.97 0.09 13.69
CA ASN A 396 -26.54 -1.26 13.60
C ASN A 396 -26.60 -2.03 14.93
N MET A 397 -25.99 -1.51 16.02
CA MET A 397 -26.11 -2.09 17.35
C MET A 397 -27.30 -1.51 18.14
N THR A 398 -27.93 -2.37 18.94
CA THR A 398 -28.90 -1.95 19.96
C THR A 398 -28.20 -1.59 21.28
N TYR A 399 -28.78 -0.71 22.09
CA TYR A 399 -28.12 -0.19 23.32
C TYR A 399 -27.84 -1.26 24.39
N SER A 400 -28.63 -2.33 24.42
CA SER A 400 -28.48 -3.45 25.36
C SER A 400 -27.65 -4.62 24.83
N GLU A 401 -27.23 -4.56 23.57
CA GLU A 401 -26.46 -5.62 22.91
C GLU A 401 -24.97 -5.48 23.23
N GLN A 402 -24.37 -6.56 23.75
CA GLN A 402 -22.93 -6.66 23.96
C GLN A 402 -22.33 -7.51 22.85
N LEU A 403 -21.31 -6.98 22.18
CA LEU A 403 -20.54 -7.72 21.18
C LEU A 403 -19.15 -8.04 21.73
N THR A 404 -18.64 -9.22 21.37
CA THR A 404 -17.28 -9.63 21.69
C THR A 404 -16.39 -9.59 20.45
N LEU A 405 -15.14 -9.16 20.63
CA LEU A 405 -14.15 -9.13 19.57
C LEU A 405 -13.46 -10.49 19.33
N ASP A 406 -13.80 -11.52 20.11
CA ASP A 406 -13.16 -12.85 20.11
C ASP A 406 -13.24 -13.61 18.77
N GLY A 407 -14.08 -13.17 17.83
CA GLY A 407 -14.23 -13.76 16.49
C GLY A 407 -13.62 -12.96 15.32
N TYR A 408 -12.90 -11.86 15.58
CA TYR A 408 -12.36 -10.99 14.52
C TYR A 408 -10.99 -11.42 13.98
N ALA A 409 -10.34 -12.39 14.63
CA ALA A 409 -9.16 -13.03 14.07
C ALA A 409 -9.59 -14.07 13.01
N PRO A 410 -9.22 -13.93 11.73
CA PRO A 410 -9.28 -15.06 10.83
C PRO A 410 -8.39 -16.15 11.43
N GLY A 411 -8.93 -17.36 11.60
CA GLY A 411 -8.18 -18.49 12.15
C GLY A 411 -6.80 -18.59 11.50
N GLY A 412 -5.75 -18.52 12.33
CA GLY A 412 -4.39 -18.67 11.87
C GLY A 412 -4.18 -20.04 11.23
N THR A 413 -3.30 -20.08 10.24
CA THR A 413 -2.63 -21.29 9.77
C THR A 413 -2.00 -22.04 10.96
N LEU A 414 -2.42 -23.30 11.13
CA LEU A 414 -1.90 -24.36 12.01
C LEU A 414 -0.68 -24.05 12.90
N MET A 415 -0.89 -24.05 14.22
CA MET A 415 -0.16 -24.77 15.31
C MET A 415 -0.77 -24.29 16.65
N SER A 416 -0.97 -25.07 17.71
CA SER A 416 -0.30 -26.26 18.27
C SER A 416 -1.27 -27.44 18.48
N ILE A 417 -0.70 -28.63 18.73
CA ILE A 417 -1.43 -29.82 19.16
C ILE A 417 -1.53 -29.75 20.69
N ASP A 418 -2.73 -29.85 21.25
CA ASP A 418 -2.88 -29.98 22.71
C ASP A 418 -2.33 -31.33 23.20
N GLU A 419 -2.15 -31.50 24.51
CA GLU A 419 -1.67 -32.76 25.12
C GLU A 419 -2.57 -33.98 24.82
N ASN A 420 -3.76 -33.78 24.24
CA ASN A 420 -4.71 -34.80 23.81
C ASN A 420 -4.74 -35.02 22.28
N GLY A 421 -3.82 -34.44 21.51
CA GLY A 421 -3.72 -34.66 20.07
C GLY A 421 -4.70 -33.84 19.22
N GLN A 422 -5.50 -32.92 19.81
CA GLN A 422 -6.45 -32.12 19.05
C GLN A 422 -5.85 -30.79 18.60
N ARG A 423 -6.03 -30.49 17.31
CA ARG A 423 -5.66 -29.21 16.70
C ARG A 423 -6.66 -28.15 17.15
N LYS A 424 -6.24 -27.26 18.05
CA LYS A 424 -7.03 -26.06 18.38
C LYS A 424 -6.52 -24.86 17.60
N TYR A 425 -7.45 -24.11 17.03
CA TYR A 425 -7.20 -22.79 16.50
C TYR A 425 -7.38 -21.80 17.65
N GLU A 426 -6.30 -21.18 18.14
CA GLU A 426 -6.47 -20.00 19.00
C GLU A 426 -6.91 -18.82 18.13
N SER A 427 -8.20 -18.51 18.19
CA SER A 427 -8.71 -17.19 17.83
C SER A 427 -8.67 -16.33 19.09
N GLY A 428 -7.78 -15.36 19.14
CA GLY A 428 -7.79 -14.40 20.23
C GLY A 428 -6.61 -13.44 20.12
N ALA A 429 -6.90 -12.16 19.98
CA ALA A 429 -5.93 -11.12 20.37
C ALA A 429 -6.58 -10.08 21.29
N TYR A 430 -7.91 -9.97 21.31
CA TYR A 430 -8.62 -9.04 22.19
C TYR A 430 -9.94 -9.65 22.66
N SER A 431 -10.01 -10.15 23.90
CA SER A 431 -11.28 -10.50 24.54
C SER A 431 -11.92 -9.26 25.16
N VAL A 432 -12.39 -8.37 24.30
CA VAL A 432 -13.07 -7.13 24.72
C VAL A 432 -14.55 -7.26 24.37
N THR A 433 -15.38 -7.21 25.41
CA THR A 433 -16.82 -7.03 25.32
C THR A 433 -17.12 -5.52 25.31
N PHE A 434 -17.88 -5.04 24.34
CA PHE A 434 -18.26 -3.62 24.28
C PHE A 434 -19.74 -3.44 23.94
N ASN A 435 -20.28 -2.29 24.34
CA ASN A 435 -21.64 -1.86 24.03
C ASN A 435 -21.60 -0.59 23.16
N LYS A 436 -22.77 -0.18 22.66
CA LYS A 436 -22.93 1.03 21.83
C LYS A 436 -22.48 2.33 22.52
N GLN A 437 -22.50 2.37 23.86
CA GLN A 437 -22.17 3.58 24.63
C GLN A 437 -20.67 3.95 24.51
N VAL A 438 -19.81 2.95 24.34
CA VAL A 438 -18.35 3.15 24.14
C VAL A 438 -18.05 3.96 22.88
N ILE A 439 -18.91 3.88 21.85
CA ILE A 439 -18.74 4.64 20.61
C ILE A 439 -19.31 6.06 20.78
N GLY A 440 -20.47 6.20 21.41
CA GLY A 440 -21.01 7.50 21.85
C GLY A 440 -21.20 8.55 20.76
N GLY A 441 -21.18 8.17 19.46
CA GLY A 441 -21.17 9.09 18.33
C GLY A 441 -19.83 9.79 18.06
N ASN A 442 -18.75 9.38 18.73
CA ASN A 442 -17.41 9.93 18.52
C ASN A 442 -16.61 9.06 17.53
N TYR A 443 -16.52 9.54 16.29
CA TYR A 443 -15.81 8.87 15.19
C TYR A 443 -14.39 9.42 14.94
N ASN A 444 -13.93 10.33 15.81
CA ASN A 444 -12.63 10.97 15.63
C ASN A 444 -11.52 9.92 15.79
N ASN A 445 -10.62 9.91 14.82
CA ASN A 445 -9.45 9.07 14.82
C ASN A 445 -8.31 9.81 14.10
N VAL A 446 -7.09 9.54 14.53
CA VAL A 446 -5.87 10.07 13.93
C VAL A 446 -5.08 8.90 13.38
N VAL A 447 -4.75 9.00 12.10
CA VAL A 447 -3.95 8.01 11.39
C VAL A 447 -2.56 8.60 11.19
N LEU A 448 -1.54 7.87 11.63
CA LEU A 448 -0.14 8.25 11.53
C LEU A 448 0.53 7.33 10.50
N PRO A 449 0.94 7.85 9.32
CA PRO A 449 1.67 7.05 8.34
C PRO A 449 3.03 6.63 8.90
N ARG A 450 3.58 5.53 8.39
CA ARG A 450 4.91 5.08 8.79
C ARG A 450 5.99 6.02 8.24
N ASN A 451 7.07 6.16 9.00
CA ASN A 451 8.22 6.94 8.55
C ASN A 451 8.91 6.25 7.35
N ILE A 452 9.23 7.06 6.35
CA ILE A 452 9.85 6.64 5.08
C ILE A 452 11.38 6.63 5.20
N THR A 453 11.93 7.49 6.07
CA THR A 453 13.36 7.62 6.28
C THR A 453 13.89 6.43 7.09
N PRO A 454 14.96 5.76 6.62
CA PRO A 454 15.65 4.77 7.42
C PRO A 454 16.11 5.41 8.74
N LYS A 455 15.74 4.81 9.85
CA LYS A 455 16.19 5.24 11.18
C LYS A 455 17.25 4.28 11.70
N ASP A 456 18.20 4.83 12.47
CA ASP A 456 18.98 4.00 13.39
C ASP A 456 18.09 3.67 14.60
N GLU A 457 17.40 2.53 14.50
CA GLU A 457 16.54 2.05 15.58
C GLU A 457 17.28 1.94 16.91
N LEU A 458 18.58 1.62 16.90
CA LEU A 458 19.34 1.39 18.10
C LEU A 458 19.65 2.70 18.82
N GLN A 459 19.92 3.77 18.06
CA GLN A 459 20.09 5.11 18.60
C GLN A 459 18.78 5.68 19.12
N GLU A 460 17.67 5.54 18.38
CA GLU A 460 16.34 6.00 18.81
C GLU A 460 15.89 5.25 20.08
N LYS A 461 16.15 3.94 20.14
CA LYS A 461 15.81 3.12 21.31
C LYS A 461 16.60 3.53 22.54
N ARG A 462 17.89 3.84 22.40
CA ARG A 462 18.73 4.35 23.49
C ARG A 462 18.26 5.72 23.97
N TRP A 463 17.95 6.63 23.04
CA TRP A 463 17.40 7.94 23.38
C TRP A 463 16.08 7.82 24.14
N ALA A 464 15.17 6.94 23.72
CA ALA A 464 13.90 6.72 24.41
C ALA A 464 14.11 6.20 25.85
N LEU A 465 15.04 5.27 26.06
CA LEU A 465 15.39 4.80 27.41
C LEU A 465 15.99 5.90 28.29
N GLU A 466 16.88 6.72 27.73
CA GLU A 466 17.48 7.86 28.44
C GLU A 466 16.43 8.91 28.79
N ALA A 467 15.52 9.22 27.86
CA ALA A 467 14.42 10.17 28.07
C ALA A 467 13.43 9.67 29.14
N VAL A 468 13.16 8.36 29.21
CA VAL A 468 12.38 7.75 30.31
C VAL A 468 13.13 7.87 31.64
N ALA A 469 14.43 7.58 31.66
CA ALA A 469 15.25 7.68 32.87
C ALA A 469 15.33 9.11 33.41
N GLN A 470 15.34 10.10 32.51
CA GLN A 470 15.32 11.53 32.82
C GLN A 470 13.91 12.06 33.13
N GLY A 471 12.86 11.24 33.00
CA GLY A 471 11.47 11.64 33.25
C GLY A 471 10.88 12.60 32.20
N VAL A 472 11.52 12.73 31.04
CA VAL A 472 11.07 13.59 29.93
C VAL A 472 9.89 12.96 29.21
N ILE A 473 9.88 11.63 29.08
CA ILE A 473 8.78 10.87 28.47
C ILE A 473 8.28 9.78 29.41
N SER A 474 6.99 9.44 29.27
CA SER A 474 6.40 8.34 30.03
C SER A 474 6.89 6.97 29.52
N ARG A 475 6.84 5.95 30.38
CA ARG A 475 7.17 4.57 29.98
C ARG A 475 6.25 4.04 28.88
N THR A 476 4.97 4.41 28.91
CA THR A 476 4.01 4.03 27.86
C THR A 476 4.36 4.68 26.53
N THR A 477 4.80 5.94 26.53
CA THR A 477 5.27 6.62 25.31
C THR A 477 6.54 5.96 24.76
N ALA A 478 7.45 5.50 25.63
CA ALA A 478 8.61 4.75 25.17
C ALA A 478 8.24 3.38 24.59
N TYR A 479 7.25 2.68 25.16
CA TYR A 479 6.74 1.44 24.57
C TYR A 479 6.09 1.66 23.21
N GLU A 480 5.41 2.78 23.00
CA GLU A 480 4.92 3.17 21.67
C GLU A 480 6.06 3.42 20.68
N ILE A 481 7.15 4.06 21.12
CA ILE A 481 8.35 4.26 20.28
C ILE A 481 9.03 2.92 19.94
N PHE A 482 8.86 1.91 20.78
CA PHE A 482 9.34 0.55 20.52
C PHE A 482 8.39 -0.31 19.67
N ASP A 483 7.33 0.27 19.11
CA ASP A 483 6.29 -0.42 18.32
C ASP A 483 5.53 -1.53 19.09
N PHE A 484 5.40 -1.42 20.42
CA PHE A 484 4.50 -2.31 21.16
C PHE A 484 3.03 -1.95 20.87
N LEU A 485 2.28 -2.91 20.31
CA LEU A 485 0.87 -2.75 19.90
C LEU A 485 -0.09 -2.40 21.04
N SER A 486 0.26 -2.72 22.29
CA SER A 486 -0.54 -2.37 23.47
C SER A 486 0.38 -2.06 24.66
N PRO A 487 0.81 -0.79 24.82
CA PRO A 487 1.66 -0.36 25.91
C PRO A 487 1.07 -0.64 27.30
N GLU A 488 -0.26 -0.67 27.42
CA GLU A 488 -0.97 -0.91 28.67
C GLU A 488 -1.00 -2.40 29.02
N ASP A 489 -1.19 -3.28 28.02
CA ASP A 489 -1.13 -4.74 28.25
C ASP A 489 0.31 -5.17 28.56
N GLU A 490 1.32 -4.57 27.91
CA GLU A 490 2.73 -4.81 28.21
C GLU A 490 3.11 -4.29 29.60
N LEU A 491 2.59 -3.13 30.01
CA LEU A 491 2.78 -2.63 31.38
C LEU A 491 2.11 -3.54 32.41
N ALA A 492 0.90 -4.04 32.13
CA ALA A 492 0.22 -5.01 32.99
C ALA A 492 1.04 -6.30 33.11
N LEU A 493 1.56 -6.82 32.00
CA LEU A 493 2.44 -7.98 31.95
C LEU A 493 3.72 -7.74 32.76
N LEU A 494 4.40 -6.61 32.57
CA LEU A 494 5.59 -6.26 33.36
C LEU A 494 5.30 -6.04 34.84
N THR A 495 4.09 -5.61 35.19
CA THR A 495 3.65 -5.47 36.59
C THR A 495 3.38 -6.84 37.20
N GLN A 496 2.82 -7.77 36.42
CA GLN A 496 2.65 -9.17 36.78
C GLN A 496 3.99 -9.89 36.91
N GLU A 497 4.93 -9.71 35.98
CA GLU A 497 6.27 -10.29 36.06
C GLU A 497 7.08 -9.76 37.27
N LYS A 498 6.83 -8.52 37.68
CA LYS A 498 7.44 -7.94 38.90
C LYS A 498 6.79 -8.44 40.18
N SER A 499 5.50 -8.79 40.15
CA SER A 499 4.79 -9.34 41.30
C SER A 499 5.01 -10.85 41.42
N GLU A 500 5.42 -11.54 40.35
CA GLU A 500 5.77 -12.96 40.35
C GLU A 500 7.28 -13.18 40.61
N PRO A 501 7.68 -13.61 41.83
CA PRO A 501 9.10 -13.79 42.20
C PRO A 501 9.83 -14.88 41.42
N VAL A 502 9.13 -15.71 40.66
CA VAL A 502 9.70 -16.80 39.85
C VAL A 502 10.19 -16.29 38.49
N LEU A 503 9.58 -15.24 37.94
CA LEU A 503 9.88 -14.71 36.60
C LEU A 503 10.90 -13.55 36.63
N ASN A 504 11.02 -12.83 37.75
CA ASN A 504 11.98 -11.72 37.88
C ASN A 504 12.75 -11.73 39.21
N PRO A 505 13.82 -12.55 39.32
CA PRO A 505 14.64 -12.65 40.53
C PRO A 505 15.42 -11.34 40.83
N ASP A 506 15.75 -10.54 39.82
CA ASP A 506 16.50 -9.29 39.99
C ASP A 506 15.61 -8.11 40.45
N GLY A 507 14.36 -8.07 40.00
CA GLY A 507 13.38 -7.06 40.41
C GLY A 507 12.95 -7.22 41.87
N THR A 508 12.78 -8.46 42.32
CA THR A 508 12.45 -8.80 43.71
C THR A 508 13.61 -8.52 44.66
N GLN A 509 14.86 -8.77 44.25
CA GLN A 509 16.03 -8.37 45.04
C GLN A 509 16.14 -6.86 45.24
N LYS A 510 15.84 -6.05 44.22
CA LYS A 510 15.83 -4.58 44.36
C LYS A 510 14.70 -4.06 45.25
N ILE A 511 13.52 -4.68 45.22
CA ILE A 511 12.40 -4.34 46.11
C ILE A 511 12.71 -4.78 47.56
N LEU A 512 13.35 -5.94 47.76
CA LEU A 512 13.81 -6.39 49.08
C LEU A 512 14.91 -5.48 49.65
N GLN A 513 15.85 -5.03 48.83
CA GLN A 513 16.89 -4.09 49.26
C GLN A 513 16.34 -2.70 49.59
N SER A 514 15.38 -2.18 48.80
CA SER A 514 14.74 -0.90 49.10
C SER A 514 13.79 -0.99 50.30
N ALA A 515 13.10 -2.11 50.49
CA ALA A 515 12.31 -2.39 51.70
C ALA A 515 13.19 -2.56 52.95
N GLN A 516 14.38 -3.17 52.84
CA GLN A 516 15.35 -3.25 53.93
C GLN A 516 15.91 -1.87 54.31
N GLN A 517 16.18 -0.99 53.33
CA GLN A 517 16.61 0.39 53.59
C GLN A 517 15.49 1.24 54.22
N ALA A 518 14.23 1.05 53.80
CA ALA A 518 13.08 1.72 54.41
C ALA A 518 12.79 1.22 55.84
N ALA A 519 12.97 -0.08 56.10
CA ALA A 519 12.77 -0.67 57.43
C ALA A 519 13.85 -0.23 58.46
N THR A 520 15.06 0.13 58.01
CA THR A 520 16.09 0.69 58.91
C THR A 520 15.87 2.15 59.30
N ALA A 521 14.93 2.87 58.66
CA ALA A 521 14.64 4.28 58.96
C ALA A 521 13.54 4.47 60.04
N GLN A 522 12.90 3.40 60.52
CA GLN A 522 11.88 3.45 61.57
C GLN A 522 12.18 2.46 62.70
N ALA A 523 13.27 2.70 63.43
CA ALA A 523 13.43 2.17 64.78
C ALA A 523 13.76 3.34 65.74
N PRO A 524 12.95 3.61 66.78
CA PRO A 524 13.12 4.76 67.66
C PRO A 524 14.33 4.55 68.59
N THR A 525 15.32 5.45 68.50
CA THR A 525 16.40 5.54 69.48
C THR A 525 15.84 6.02 70.82
N ALA A 526 15.92 5.15 71.83
CA ALA A 526 15.62 5.43 73.22
C ALA A 526 16.51 6.57 73.77
N ALA A 527 15.92 7.40 74.61
CA ALA A 527 16.55 8.57 75.24
C ALA A 527 17.71 8.19 76.19
N PRO A 528 18.83 8.94 76.21
CA PRO A 528 19.86 8.78 77.22
C PRO A 528 19.49 9.52 78.52
N VAL A 529 19.71 8.84 79.63
CA VAL A 529 19.57 9.31 81.02
C VAL A 529 20.61 10.41 81.31
N ALA A 530 20.17 11.52 81.91
CA ALA A 530 21.03 12.62 82.35
C ALA A 530 21.76 12.28 83.67
N PRO A 531 23.05 12.63 83.84
CA PRO A 531 23.69 12.66 85.14
C PRO A 531 23.58 14.05 85.80
N GLU A 532 23.29 14.04 87.11
CA GLU A 532 23.23 15.22 87.98
C GLU A 532 24.58 15.92 88.17
N SER A 533 24.43 17.23 88.40
CA SER A 533 25.37 18.31 88.73
C SER A 533 26.60 18.01 89.58
N VAL A 534 27.72 18.68 89.27
CA VAL A 534 28.55 19.40 90.25
C VAL A 534 29.20 20.63 89.59
N VAL A 535 28.95 21.81 90.15
CA VAL A 535 29.70 23.06 89.93
C VAL A 535 30.95 23.06 90.82
N PRO A 536 32.11 23.55 90.34
CA PRO A 536 33.06 24.21 91.24
C PRO A 536 33.46 25.61 90.74
N SER A 537 33.27 26.57 91.65
CA SER A 537 34.09 27.75 91.96
C SER A 537 35.03 28.36 90.90
N GLY A 538 34.69 29.58 90.49
CA GLY A 538 35.48 30.81 90.71
C GLY A 538 36.93 30.90 90.22
N ALA A 539 37.14 31.76 89.22
CA ALA A 539 38.04 32.93 89.26
C ALA A 539 37.66 33.88 88.11
#